data_AF-A0A1J4LTJ2-F1
#
_entry.id   AF-A0A1J4LTJ2-F1
#
_cell.length_a   1.000
_cell.length_b   1.000
_cell.length_c   1.000
_cell.angle_alpha   90.00
_cell.angle_beta   90.00
_cell.angle_gamma   90.00
#
_symmetry.space_group_name_H-M   'P 1'
#
loop_
_entity.id
_entity.type
_entity.pdbx_description
1 polymer ?
#
loop_
_entity_poly.entity_id
_entity_poly.type
_entity_poly.pdbx_seq_one_letter_code
_entity_poly.pdbx_strand_id
1 'polypeptide(L)'
;MAQNSRPSDTENTPTTGRNSGLTRRNYVQSIAAVATAATTLGVAGTATGQTDYELIEANNQTITIGSGETWENKLIDMTTGQDIIVTAHGEDWTVRNVGFTGENTSGSGSATFGISDSGGSSTIENVYLGDGSDDRNGSSSGHGQTAFWVDPDHAGHIDFQNVNIQGFADNAIYASAPGNAGGGTVHIDRCFAANCYVSHFRLATAGSKVTNSSVYINEEGYQGRGIWAWAPGTIEVDNCQLEMNGQNVAIDAGANGNPTDVVVTDTDYDEQAGVGENAGSTVQLGDEVGTDPSAFIPDGTPTSAEEAAAGDAN
;
A
#
# COMPACT_ATOMS: atom_id res chain seq x y z
N MET A 1 58.22 -26.42 -23.68
CA MET A 1 56.82 -26.83 -23.46
C MET A 1 56.24 -25.89 -22.43
N ALA A 2 55.16 -25.15 -22.62
CA ALA A 2 54.41 -24.73 -23.79
C ALA A 2 53.86 -23.33 -23.42
N GLN A 3 53.80 -22.43 -24.41
CA GLN A 3 53.15 -21.12 -24.29
C GLN A 3 51.66 -21.30 -23.97
N ASN A 4 51.05 -20.35 -23.26
CA ASN A 4 49.69 -19.97 -23.60
C ASN A 4 49.47 -18.47 -23.44
N SER A 5 49.09 -17.91 -24.57
CA SER A 5 48.92 -16.50 -24.89
C SER A 5 47.57 -15.98 -24.40
N ARG A 6 47.49 -14.69 -24.11
CA ARG A 6 46.26 -13.91 -24.27
C ARG A 6 45.83 -13.95 -25.74
N PRO A 7 44.52 -13.83 -26.00
CA PRO A 7 44.11 -12.69 -26.80
C PRO A 7 42.96 -11.92 -26.15
N SER A 8 43.11 -10.60 -26.16
CA SER A 8 42.01 -9.67 -26.30
C SER A 8 41.44 -9.80 -27.71
N ASP A 9 40.13 -9.90 -27.86
CA ASP A 9 39.40 -9.23 -28.93
C ASP A 9 37.95 -9.02 -28.51
N THR A 10 37.60 -7.73 -28.48
CA THR A 10 36.26 -7.15 -28.38
C THR A 10 35.54 -7.37 -29.70
N GLU A 11 34.36 -7.97 -29.67
CA GLU A 11 33.31 -7.70 -30.67
C GLU A 11 31.97 -7.48 -29.95
N ASN A 12 31.48 -6.25 -30.08
CA ASN A 12 30.12 -5.85 -29.75
C ASN A 12 29.15 -6.51 -30.74
N THR A 13 28.12 -7.18 -30.24
CA THR A 13 26.80 -7.19 -30.90
C THR A 13 25.71 -7.24 -29.83
N PRO A 14 24.68 -6.38 -29.91
CA PRO A 14 23.66 -6.26 -28.86
C PRO A 14 22.66 -7.42 -28.96
N THR A 15 22.44 -8.15 -27.86
CA THR A 15 21.31 -9.07 -27.78
C THR A 15 20.03 -8.28 -27.51
N THR A 16 19.39 -7.80 -28.58
CA THR A 16 17.97 -7.51 -28.60
C THR A 16 17.19 -8.81 -28.51
N GLY A 17 16.29 -8.93 -27.53
CA GLY A 17 15.18 -9.88 -27.58
C GLY A 17 15.13 -10.90 -26.44
N ARG A 18 14.41 -10.53 -25.38
CA ARG A 18 13.40 -11.40 -24.75
C ARG A 18 12.40 -10.63 -23.86
N ASN A 19 11.85 -9.54 -24.38
CA ASN A 19 10.57 -8.99 -23.89
C ASN A 19 9.49 -9.35 -24.91
N SER A 20 9.04 -10.60 -24.87
CA SER A 20 7.88 -11.05 -25.62
C SER A 20 7.24 -12.22 -24.86
N GLY A 21 6.31 -11.91 -23.96
CA GLY A 21 5.56 -12.96 -23.28
C GLY A 21 4.98 -12.62 -21.91
N LEU A 22 4.47 -11.41 -21.68
CA LEU A 22 3.57 -11.13 -20.56
C LEU A 22 2.30 -10.48 -21.10
N THR A 23 1.51 -11.26 -21.82
CA THR A 23 0.18 -10.88 -22.28
C THR A 23 -0.86 -11.36 -21.26
N ARG A 24 -1.47 -10.42 -20.53
CA ARG A 24 -2.87 -10.39 -20.00
C ARG A 24 -3.59 -11.72 -19.66
N ARG A 25 -2.95 -12.78 -19.15
CA ARG A 25 -3.66 -14.05 -18.95
C ARG A 25 -3.19 -14.97 -17.81
N ASN A 26 -2.66 -14.45 -16.70
CA ASN A 26 -2.35 -15.30 -15.54
C ASN A 26 -2.78 -14.72 -14.19
N TYR A 27 -3.83 -13.90 -14.12
CA TYR A 27 -4.34 -13.40 -12.83
C TYR A 27 -5.87 -13.50 -12.70
N VAL A 28 -6.43 -14.65 -13.09
CA VAL A 28 -7.74 -15.09 -12.57
C VAL A 28 -7.66 -16.59 -12.33
N GLN A 29 -7.22 -16.97 -11.13
CA GLN A 29 -7.49 -18.29 -10.57
C GLN A 29 -7.97 -18.14 -9.13
N SER A 30 -9.20 -17.65 -9.02
CA SER A 30 -10.06 -17.94 -7.89
C SER A 30 -11.47 -18.08 -8.47
N ILE A 31 -11.90 -19.33 -8.66
CA ILE A 31 -13.32 -19.64 -8.75
C ILE A 31 -13.84 -19.47 -7.31
N ALA A 32 -14.15 -18.24 -6.93
CA ALA A 32 -14.91 -17.93 -5.73
C ALA A 32 -16.33 -17.61 -6.17
N ALA A 33 -17.31 -18.11 -5.42
CA ALA A 33 -18.70 -17.79 -5.63
C ALA A 33 -18.85 -16.26 -5.57
N VAL A 34 -19.30 -15.67 -6.69
CA VAL A 34 -19.65 -14.26 -6.74
C VAL A 34 -20.89 -14.07 -5.86
N ALA A 35 -20.68 -13.65 -4.61
CA ALA A 35 -21.72 -13.02 -3.83
C ALA A 35 -21.85 -11.59 -4.38
N THR A 36 -22.68 -11.43 -5.41
CA THR A 36 -23.19 -10.09 -5.71
C THR A 36 -23.88 -9.62 -4.44
N ALA A 37 -23.48 -8.47 -3.89
CA ALA A 37 -24.21 -7.81 -2.82
C ALA A 37 -25.55 -7.31 -3.39
N ALA A 38 -26.45 -8.24 -3.67
CA ALA A 38 -27.87 -7.95 -3.73
C ALA A 38 -28.26 -7.62 -2.28
N THR A 39 -28.93 -6.50 -2.09
CA THR A 39 -29.64 -6.13 -0.88
C THR A 39 -30.68 -7.20 -0.51
N THR A 40 -30.25 -8.34 0.03
CA THR A 40 -31.12 -9.38 0.54
C THR A 40 -31.42 -9.10 2.00
N LEU A 41 -32.58 -8.48 2.22
CA LEU A 41 -33.32 -8.55 3.46
C LEU A 41 -33.39 -10.01 3.95
N GLY A 42 -32.79 -10.26 5.13
CA GLY A 42 -33.23 -11.32 6.04
C GLY A 42 -32.37 -12.59 6.09
N VAL A 43 -31.35 -12.57 6.96
CA VAL A 43 -30.99 -13.74 7.78
C VAL A 43 -31.01 -13.27 9.23
N ALA A 44 -31.79 -13.95 10.07
CA ALA A 44 -31.97 -13.62 11.47
C ALA A 44 -30.70 -13.94 12.28
N GLY A 45 -29.82 -12.94 12.41
CA GLY A 45 -28.81 -12.90 13.47
C GLY A 45 -29.44 -12.49 14.79
N THR A 46 -29.08 -13.17 15.86
CA THR A 46 -29.42 -12.78 17.23
C THR A 46 -28.95 -11.34 17.49
N ALA A 47 -29.89 -10.43 17.73
CA ALA A 47 -29.61 -9.04 18.10
C ALA A 47 -28.92 -9.00 19.48
N THR A 48 -27.60 -8.96 19.47
CA THR A 48 -26.76 -8.66 20.64
C THR A 48 -26.18 -7.26 20.46
N GLY A 49 -26.93 -6.25 20.93
CA GLY A 49 -26.54 -4.83 20.85
C GLY A 49 -26.65 -4.24 19.44
N GLN A 50 -27.26 -3.06 19.29
CA GLN A 50 -27.09 -2.30 18.05
C GLN A 50 -25.65 -1.80 18.05
N THR A 51 -24.76 -2.48 17.34
CA THR A 51 -23.50 -1.91 16.89
C THR A 51 -23.80 -1.09 15.64
N ASP A 52 -23.19 0.09 15.49
CA ASP A 52 -23.40 0.97 14.34
C ASP A 52 -22.71 0.47 13.05
N TYR A 53 -22.15 -0.75 13.11
CA TYR A 53 -21.43 -1.43 12.04
C TYR A 53 -21.91 -2.86 11.82
N GLU A 54 -21.65 -3.37 10.61
CA GLU A 54 -21.85 -4.76 10.21
C GLU A 54 -20.60 -5.60 10.52
N LEU A 55 -20.77 -6.73 11.20
CA LEU A 55 -19.71 -7.72 11.42
C LEU A 55 -19.63 -8.69 10.24
N ILE A 56 -18.44 -8.88 9.68
CA ILE A 56 -18.15 -9.84 8.60
C ILE A 56 -17.01 -10.75 9.04
N GLU A 57 -17.27 -12.04 9.16
CA GLU A 57 -16.22 -13.05 9.39
C GLU A 57 -15.48 -13.35 8.08
N ALA A 58 -14.15 -13.38 8.12
CA ALA A 58 -13.33 -13.80 6.98
C ALA A 58 -13.59 -15.28 6.64
N ASN A 59 -13.82 -15.59 5.36
CA ASN A 59 -14.16 -16.96 4.92
C ASN A 59 -13.72 -17.25 3.46
N ASN A 60 -12.53 -16.77 3.06
CA ASN A 60 -11.97 -16.86 1.71
C ASN A 60 -12.89 -16.27 0.64
N GLN A 61 -13.45 -15.10 0.93
CA GLN A 61 -14.39 -14.41 0.04
C GLN A 61 -13.77 -13.18 -0.61
N THR A 62 -14.45 -12.70 -1.65
CA THR A 62 -14.16 -11.42 -2.27
C THR A 62 -15.37 -10.51 -2.15
N ILE A 63 -15.14 -9.28 -1.71
CA ILE A 63 -16.10 -8.18 -1.74
C ILE A 63 -15.76 -7.32 -2.95
N THR A 64 -16.76 -6.88 -3.71
CA THR A 64 -16.57 -6.01 -4.88
C THR A 64 -17.40 -4.75 -4.71
N ILE A 65 -16.74 -3.62 -4.94
CA ILE A 65 -17.28 -2.26 -4.87
C ILE A 65 -17.12 -1.66 -6.26
N GLY A 66 -18.24 -1.24 -6.85
CA GLY A 66 -18.32 -0.67 -8.18
C GLY A 66 -18.36 0.86 -8.18
N SER A 67 -18.49 1.43 -9.38
CA SER A 67 -18.58 2.89 -9.55
C SER A 67 -19.72 3.51 -8.73
N GLY A 68 -19.44 4.62 -8.04
CA GLY A 68 -20.41 5.36 -7.24
C GLY A 68 -20.88 4.65 -5.97
N GLU A 69 -20.34 3.46 -5.65
CA GLU A 69 -20.74 2.72 -4.45
C GLU A 69 -19.95 3.17 -3.22
N THR A 70 -20.63 3.17 -2.08
CA THR A 70 -20.02 3.37 -0.77
C THR A 70 -20.09 2.07 0.02
N TRP A 71 -18.93 1.57 0.48
CA TRP A 71 -18.82 0.45 1.40
C TRP A 71 -18.36 0.96 2.76
N GLU A 72 -19.25 0.89 3.75
CA GLU A 72 -19.05 1.57 5.02
C GLU A 72 -19.51 0.82 6.27
N ASN A 73 -18.93 1.24 7.40
CA ASN A 73 -19.26 0.80 8.76
C ASN A 73 -19.16 -0.73 8.88
N LYS A 74 -17.96 -1.26 8.70
CA LYS A 74 -17.68 -2.70 8.71
C LYS A 74 -16.64 -3.04 9.76
N LEU A 75 -16.93 -4.05 10.56
CA LEU A 75 -15.93 -4.73 11.38
C LEU A 75 -15.67 -6.09 10.76
N ILE A 76 -14.43 -6.32 10.33
CA ILE A 76 -14.00 -7.55 9.68
C ILE A 76 -13.26 -8.40 10.70
N ASP A 77 -13.72 -9.62 10.94
CA ASP A 77 -13.08 -10.58 11.83
C ASP A 77 -12.18 -11.53 11.04
N MET A 78 -10.86 -11.35 11.18
CA MET A 78 -9.81 -12.16 10.57
C MET A 78 -9.40 -13.36 11.44
N THR A 79 -9.94 -13.51 12.65
CA THR A 79 -9.53 -14.56 13.60
C THR A 79 -9.93 -15.98 13.17
N THR A 80 -10.73 -16.10 12.12
CA THR A 80 -11.05 -17.38 11.47
C THR A 80 -9.84 -18.03 10.80
N GLY A 81 -8.79 -17.24 10.50
CA GLY A 81 -7.61 -17.63 9.74
C GLY A 81 -7.86 -17.80 8.23
N GLN A 82 -9.06 -17.45 7.77
CA GLN A 82 -9.40 -17.41 6.34
C GLN A 82 -9.17 -16.00 5.79
N ASP A 83 -9.09 -15.88 4.47
CA ASP A 83 -8.84 -14.58 3.81
C ASP A 83 -10.13 -13.82 3.50
N ILE A 84 -9.99 -12.51 3.27
CA ILE A 84 -11.00 -11.67 2.63
C ILE A 84 -10.28 -10.68 1.74
N ILE A 85 -10.73 -10.58 0.49
CA ILE A 85 -10.19 -9.64 -0.48
C ILE A 85 -11.27 -8.62 -0.80
N VAL A 86 -10.97 -7.34 -0.67
CA VAL A 86 -11.85 -6.24 -1.08
C VAL A 86 -11.34 -5.69 -2.39
N THR A 87 -12.21 -5.64 -3.39
CA THR A 87 -11.92 -5.10 -4.72
C THR A 87 -12.75 -3.86 -4.94
N ALA A 88 -12.12 -2.72 -5.22
CA ALA A 88 -12.83 -1.47 -5.52
C ALA A 88 -12.38 -0.95 -6.88
N HIS A 89 -13.28 -1.01 -7.86
CA HIS A 89 -12.96 -0.68 -9.25
C HIS A 89 -14.10 0.10 -9.91
N GLY A 90 -13.74 1.02 -10.79
CA GLY A 90 -14.68 1.91 -11.47
C GLY A 90 -14.30 3.35 -11.23
N GLU A 91 -15.30 4.20 -11.00
CA GLU A 91 -15.12 5.65 -10.80
C GLU A 91 -15.92 6.05 -9.57
N ASP A 92 -15.40 7.00 -8.79
CA ASP A 92 -16.13 7.66 -7.71
C ASP A 92 -16.67 6.70 -6.62
N TRP A 93 -15.92 5.66 -6.26
CA TRP A 93 -16.28 4.76 -5.17
C TRP A 93 -15.72 5.26 -3.83
N THR A 94 -16.29 4.78 -2.72
CA THR A 94 -15.84 5.13 -1.37
C THR A 94 -15.77 3.90 -0.49
N VAL A 95 -14.64 3.73 0.22
CA VAL A 95 -14.50 2.82 1.36
C VAL A 95 -14.33 3.67 2.60
N ARG A 96 -15.17 3.49 3.63
CA ARG A 96 -15.01 4.25 4.86
C ARG A 96 -15.43 3.55 6.13
N ASN A 97 -14.83 3.89 7.25
CA ASN A 97 -15.19 3.34 8.57
C ASN A 97 -15.11 1.80 8.55
N VAL A 98 -13.94 1.27 8.24
CA VAL A 98 -13.70 -0.18 8.14
C VAL A 98 -12.56 -0.59 9.05
N GLY A 99 -12.83 -1.47 10.00
CA GLY A 99 -11.82 -2.04 10.88
C GLY A 99 -11.62 -3.53 10.63
N PHE A 100 -10.38 -3.99 10.76
CA PHE A 100 -10.01 -5.41 10.72
C PHE A 100 -9.45 -5.84 12.07
N THR A 101 -10.14 -6.79 12.71
CA THR A 101 -9.71 -7.42 13.97
C THR A 101 -9.01 -8.73 13.67
N GLY A 102 -7.80 -8.91 14.19
CA GLY A 102 -6.97 -10.09 14.02
C GLY A 102 -5.99 -9.98 12.85
N GLU A 103 -4.84 -10.61 13.05
CA GLU A 103 -3.78 -10.75 12.04
C GLU A 103 -4.26 -11.61 10.85
N ASN A 104 -3.97 -11.18 9.62
CA ASN A 104 -4.20 -12.01 8.44
C ASN A 104 -3.23 -13.19 8.43
N THR A 105 -3.74 -14.36 8.80
CA THR A 105 -3.01 -15.63 8.88
C THR A 105 -3.43 -16.61 7.78
N SER A 106 -4.00 -16.12 6.68
CA SER A 106 -4.42 -16.98 5.57
C SER A 106 -3.24 -17.57 4.80
N GLY A 107 -2.09 -16.88 4.80
CA GLY A 107 -0.93 -17.23 3.98
C GLY A 107 -1.18 -17.13 2.47
N SER A 108 -2.23 -16.45 2.02
CA SER A 108 -2.57 -16.31 0.60
C SER A 108 -1.54 -15.50 -0.18
N GLY A 109 -0.83 -14.57 0.47
CA GLY A 109 0.04 -13.59 -0.19
C GLY A 109 -0.72 -12.65 -1.15
N SER A 110 -2.03 -12.45 -0.92
CA SER A 110 -2.87 -11.51 -1.65
C SER A 110 -2.74 -10.09 -1.07
N ALA A 111 -3.25 -9.09 -1.78
CA ALA A 111 -3.52 -7.80 -1.18
C ALA A 111 -4.90 -7.84 -0.50
N THR A 112 -5.02 -7.30 0.71
CA THR A 112 -6.33 -7.18 1.38
C THR A 112 -7.29 -6.31 0.56
N PHE A 113 -6.75 -5.22 0.00
CA PHE A 113 -7.45 -4.35 -0.94
C PHE A 113 -6.76 -4.32 -2.30
N GLY A 114 -7.50 -4.66 -3.36
CA GLY A 114 -7.13 -4.37 -4.74
C GLY A 114 -7.99 -3.24 -5.28
N ILE A 115 -7.38 -2.10 -5.62
CA ILE A 115 -8.15 -0.88 -5.91
C ILE A 115 -7.73 -0.21 -7.21
N SER A 116 -8.68 0.44 -7.87
CA SER A 116 -8.39 1.36 -8.97
C SER A 116 -9.56 2.32 -9.17
N ASP A 117 -9.24 3.57 -9.47
CA ASP A 117 -10.17 4.48 -10.13
C ASP A 117 -9.81 4.63 -11.64
N SER A 118 -10.77 4.46 -12.55
CA SER A 118 -10.57 4.50 -14.00
C SER A 118 -10.63 5.89 -14.64
N GLY A 119 -10.86 6.95 -13.87
CA GLY A 119 -10.88 8.33 -14.37
C GLY A 119 -11.67 9.35 -13.54
N GLY A 120 -12.35 8.93 -12.49
CA GLY A 120 -13.00 9.75 -11.46
C GLY A 120 -12.11 9.98 -10.23
N SER A 121 -12.75 10.17 -9.08
CA SER A 121 -12.10 10.46 -7.80
C SER A 121 -12.70 9.60 -6.69
N SER A 122 -11.92 8.65 -6.19
CA SER A 122 -12.35 7.70 -5.17
C SER A 122 -11.66 7.95 -3.83
N THR A 123 -12.23 7.42 -2.74
CA THR A 123 -11.72 7.69 -1.38
C THR A 123 -11.68 6.43 -0.52
N ILE A 124 -10.63 6.34 0.29
CA ILE A 124 -10.48 5.41 1.41
C ILE A 124 -10.27 6.25 2.66
N GLU A 125 -11.24 6.24 3.57
CA GLU A 125 -11.17 7.05 4.79
C GLU A 125 -11.48 6.28 6.07
N ASN A 126 -10.80 6.61 7.18
CA ASN A 126 -11.05 6.00 8.50
C ASN A 126 -11.02 4.46 8.46
N VAL A 127 -9.87 3.89 8.07
CA VAL A 127 -9.67 2.44 7.97
C VAL A 127 -8.57 1.99 8.93
N TYR A 128 -8.82 0.90 9.67
CA TYR A 128 -7.85 0.28 10.56
C TYR A 128 -7.49 -1.14 10.10
N LEU A 129 -6.19 -1.36 9.90
CA LEU A 129 -5.51 -2.61 9.55
C LEU A 129 -4.25 -2.75 10.43
N GLY A 130 -4.34 -2.43 11.72
CA GLY A 130 -3.20 -2.40 12.63
C GLY A 130 -2.77 -3.77 13.18
N ASP A 131 -3.56 -4.82 12.97
CA ASP A 131 -3.23 -6.18 13.43
C ASP A 131 -2.38 -6.96 12.40
N GLY A 132 -2.18 -6.39 11.21
CA GLY A 132 -1.20 -6.86 10.22
C GLY A 132 -1.46 -8.19 9.55
N SER A 133 -0.38 -8.81 9.09
CA SER A 133 -0.37 -10.10 8.42
C SER A 133 0.84 -10.90 8.85
N ASP A 134 0.72 -12.23 8.85
CA ASP A 134 1.87 -13.07 9.13
C ASP A 134 2.91 -13.09 8.00
N ASP A 135 4.02 -13.79 8.23
CA ASP A 135 5.12 -13.93 7.27
C ASP A 135 4.84 -14.95 6.15
N ARG A 136 3.68 -15.61 6.15
CA ARG A 136 3.39 -16.68 5.19
C ARG A 136 3.01 -16.09 3.85
N ASN A 137 3.66 -16.61 2.83
CA ASN A 137 3.49 -16.12 1.49
C ASN A 137 3.14 -17.23 0.48
N GLY A 138 1.90 -17.26 0.03
CA GLY A 138 1.43 -18.08 -1.10
C GLY A 138 1.68 -17.45 -2.47
N SER A 139 2.13 -16.19 -2.52
CA SER A 139 2.37 -15.43 -3.75
C SER A 139 3.63 -15.89 -4.48
N SER A 140 3.46 -16.14 -5.78
CA SER A 140 4.59 -16.41 -6.68
C SER A 140 5.54 -15.22 -6.87
N SER A 141 5.14 -14.02 -6.46
CA SER A 141 5.96 -12.81 -6.52
C SER A 141 7.08 -12.78 -5.45
N GLY A 142 7.00 -13.65 -4.44
CA GLY A 142 7.97 -13.71 -3.35
C GLY A 142 7.78 -12.65 -2.25
N HIS A 143 6.78 -11.78 -2.37
CA HIS A 143 6.40 -10.82 -1.33
C HIS A 143 5.07 -11.21 -0.67
N GLY A 144 4.99 -11.06 0.66
CA GLY A 144 3.84 -11.46 1.49
C GLY A 144 2.60 -10.60 1.26
N GLN A 145 1.67 -10.61 2.20
CA GLN A 145 0.45 -9.81 2.10
C GLN A 145 0.78 -8.31 2.13
N THR A 146 0.13 -7.57 1.23
CA THR A 146 0.13 -6.10 1.18
C THR A 146 -1.26 -5.62 1.64
N ALA A 147 -1.34 -4.50 2.36
CA ALA A 147 -2.66 -4.00 2.79
C ALA A 147 -3.45 -3.44 1.59
N PHE A 148 -2.87 -2.48 0.87
CA PHE A 148 -3.47 -1.90 -0.35
C PHE A 148 -2.55 -2.07 -1.56
N TRP A 149 -3.10 -2.63 -2.62
CA TRP A 149 -2.49 -2.64 -3.95
C TRP A 149 -3.32 -1.83 -4.92
N VAL A 150 -2.71 -0.80 -5.50
CA VAL A 150 -3.32 0.01 -6.56
C VAL A 150 -3.00 -0.63 -7.91
N ASP A 151 -4.04 -0.98 -8.65
CA ASP A 151 -3.92 -1.65 -9.94
C ASP A 151 -3.18 -0.75 -10.96
N PRO A 152 -2.27 -1.30 -11.79
CA PRO A 152 -1.64 -0.57 -12.88
C PRO A 152 -2.59 0.21 -13.78
N ASP A 153 -3.82 -0.26 -13.99
CA ASP A 153 -4.81 0.39 -14.85
C ASP A 153 -5.51 1.61 -14.17
N HIS A 154 -5.19 1.93 -12.91
CA HIS A 154 -5.66 3.14 -12.23
C HIS A 154 -5.23 4.41 -12.99
N ALA A 155 -6.21 5.18 -13.43
CA ALA A 155 -6.04 6.38 -14.24
C ALA A 155 -6.71 7.64 -13.66
N GLY A 156 -7.53 7.48 -12.61
CA GLY A 156 -8.19 8.58 -11.90
C GLY A 156 -7.38 9.10 -10.71
N HIS A 157 -8.09 9.44 -9.65
CA HIS A 157 -7.55 9.89 -8.37
C HIS A 157 -8.04 9.04 -7.21
N ILE A 158 -7.16 8.73 -6.23
CA ILE A 158 -7.55 8.10 -4.97
C ILE A 158 -6.97 8.90 -3.80
N ASP A 159 -7.86 9.34 -2.91
CA ASP A 159 -7.51 9.90 -1.59
C ASP A 159 -7.52 8.80 -0.53
N PHE A 160 -6.42 8.67 0.21
CA PHE A 160 -6.34 7.96 1.47
C PHE A 160 -6.35 8.99 2.59
N GLN A 161 -7.29 8.86 3.53
CA GLN A 161 -7.40 9.77 4.66
C GLN A 161 -7.59 9.02 5.97
N ASN A 162 -6.82 9.34 7.01
CA ASN A 162 -7.04 8.75 8.33
C ASN A 162 -6.98 7.20 8.30
N VAL A 163 -5.97 6.64 7.65
CA VAL A 163 -5.79 5.18 7.54
C VAL A 163 -4.64 4.72 8.42
N ASN A 164 -4.86 3.67 9.22
CA ASN A 164 -3.88 3.06 10.11
C ASN A 164 -3.55 1.65 9.64
N ILE A 165 -2.32 1.41 9.19
CA ILE A 165 -1.87 0.10 8.69
C ILE A 165 -0.61 -0.31 9.41
N GLN A 166 -0.57 -1.50 9.98
CA GLN A 166 0.64 -1.95 10.69
C GLN A 166 0.93 -3.42 10.44
N GLY A 167 2.20 -3.83 10.56
CA GLY A 167 2.57 -5.24 10.62
C GLY A 167 2.32 -6.06 9.35
N PHE A 168 2.30 -5.42 8.18
CA PHE A 168 2.15 -6.15 6.91
C PHE A 168 3.49 -6.70 6.40
N ALA A 169 3.48 -7.95 5.93
CA ALA A 169 4.66 -8.66 5.44
C ALA A 169 5.20 -8.14 4.10
N ASP A 170 4.47 -7.23 3.44
CA ASP A 170 4.90 -6.51 2.26
C ASP A 170 4.70 -5.00 2.41
N ASN A 171 3.79 -4.36 1.65
CA ASN A 171 3.60 -2.91 1.71
C ASN A 171 2.37 -2.53 2.55
N ALA A 172 2.38 -1.33 3.14
CA ALA A 172 1.13 -0.72 3.61
C ALA A 172 0.32 -0.25 2.40
N ILE A 173 0.82 0.74 1.65
CA ILE A 173 0.19 1.22 0.41
C ILE A 173 1.15 1.01 -0.76
N TYR A 174 0.81 0.07 -1.65
CA TYR A 174 1.49 -0.16 -2.92
C TYR A 174 0.76 0.58 -4.04
N ALA A 175 1.14 1.84 -4.24
CA ALA A 175 0.63 2.76 -5.25
C ALA A 175 1.63 3.10 -6.38
N SER A 176 2.73 2.35 -6.54
CA SER A 176 3.69 2.59 -7.64
C SER A 176 3.33 1.95 -8.98
N ALA A 177 2.44 0.95 -8.99
CA ALA A 177 2.10 0.21 -10.20
C ALA A 177 1.50 1.07 -11.34
N PRO A 178 0.64 2.08 -11.05
CA PRO A 178 0.08 2.98 -12.06
C PRO A 178 1.14 3.73 -12.89
N GLY A 179 2.36 3.91 -12.37
CA GLY A 179 3.47 4.51 -13.11
C GLY A 179 3.87 3.74 -14.39
N ASN A 180 3.51 2.47 -14.50
CA ASN A 180 3.77 1.66 -15.68
C ASN A 180 2.64 1.69 -16.72
N ALA A 181 1.46 2.23 -16.37
CA ALA A 181 0.28 2.19 -17.23
C ALA A 181 -0.66 3.38 -17.01
N GLY A 182 -1.68 3.25 -16.17
CA GLY A 182 -2.82 4.17 -16.10
C GLY A 182 -2.47 5.59 -15.68
N GLY A 183 -1.38 5.78 -14.93
CA GLY A 183 -0.88 7.11 -14.58
C GLY A 183 -1.73 7.88 -13.58
N GLY A 184 -2.70 7.23 -12.93
CA GLY A 184 -3.54 7.82 -11.89
C GLY A 184 -2.74 8.30 -10.68
N THR A 185 -3.35 9.17 -9.88
CA THR A 185 -2.69 9.85 -8.76
C THR A 185 -3.22 9.35 -7.42
N VAL A 186 -2.34 9.29 -6.43
CA VAL A 186 -2.68 8.86 -5.07
C VAL A 186 -2.22 9.90 -4.07
N HIS A 187 -3.13 10.38 -3.22
CA HIS A 187 -2.81 11.27 -2.10
C HIS A 187 -3.00 10.49 -0.80
N ILE A 188 -2.00 10.55 0.08
CA ILE A 188 -2.02 9.91 1.38
C ILE A 188 -1.96 11.02 2.42
N ASP A 189 -3.06 11.24 3.15
CA ASP A 189 -3.19 12.32 4.12
C ASP A 189 -3.57 11.80 5.50
N ARG A 190 -2.88 12.26 6.55
CA ARG A 190 -3.17 11.86 7.95
C ARG A 190 -3.17 10.33 8.12
N CYS A 191 -2.29 9.62 7.45
CA CYS A 191 -2.17 8.18 7.59
C CYS A 191 -1.04 7.79 8.55
N PHE A 192 -1.20 6.65 9.23
CA PHE A 192 -0.17 6.04 10.05
C PHE A 192 0.19 4.68 9.48
N ALA A 193 1.48 4.44 9.29
CA ALA A 193 1.97 3.14 8.89
C ALA A 193 3.10 2.69 9.81
N ALA A 194 3.05 1.46 10.32
CA ALA A 194 4.12 0.94 11.18
C ALA A 194 4.52 -0.48 10.86
N ASN A 195 5.81 -0.79 10.99
CA ASN A 195 6.31 -2.16 10.88
C ASN A 195 5.82 -2.90 9.62
N CYS A 196 5.80 -2.23 8.46
CA CYS A 196 5.55 -2.86 7.16
C CYS A 196 6.90 -3.24 6.51
N TYR A 197 7.03 -4.48 6.05
CA TYR A 197 8.35 -5.05 5.76
C TYR A 197 9.03 -4.50 4.49
N VAL A 198 8.30 -4.21 3.42
CA VAL A 198 8.88 -3.76 2.14
C VAL A 198 8.83 -2.25 1.98
N SER A 199 7.67 -1.65 2.23
CA SER A 199 7.52 -0.20 2.27
C SER A 199 6.23 0.20 2.97
N HIS A 200 6.26 1.32 3.69
CA HIS A 200 5.06 1.89 4.27
C HIS A 200 4.24 2.59 3.17
N PHE A 201 4.83 3.58 2.50
CA PHE A 201 4.17 4.29 1.40
C PHE A 201 5.00 4.19 0.12
N ARG A 202 4.51 3.41 -0.84
CA ARG A 202 5.17 3.22 -2.13
C ARG A 202 4.35 3.84 -3.25
N LEU A 203 4.81 4.92 -3.85
CA LEU A 203 4.03 5.70 -4.81
C LEU A 203 4.77 5.89 -6.13
N ALA A 204 4.02 6.22 -7.18
CA ALA A 204 4.53 6.74 -8.45
C ALA A 204 3.57 7.83 -8.94
N THR A 205 3.84 8.31 -10.16
CA THR A 205 3.05 9.29 -10.95
C THR A 205 3.16 10.72 -10.44
N ALA A 206 3.26 11.66 -11.40
CA ALA A 206 3.35 13.07 -11.09
C ALA A 206 2.06 13.54 -10.43
N GLY A 207 2.18 14.24 -9.29
CA GLY A 207 1.04 14.74 -8.53
C GLY A 207 0.55 13.81 -7.43
N SER A 208 1.17 12.64 -7.25
CA SER A 208 0.99 11.81 -6.05
C SER A 208 1.80 12.38 -4.87
N LYS A 209 1.28 12.22 -3.65
CA LYS A 209 1.90 12.82 -2.45
C LYS A 209 1.56 12.12 -1.15
N VAL A 210 2.40 12.36 -0.14
CA VAL A 210 2.20 11.97 1.25
C VAL A 210 2.22 13.22 2.11
N THR A 211 1.15 13.47 2.86
CA THR A 211 0.98 14.65 3.69
C THR A 211 0.53 14.30 5.10
N ASN A 212 0.97 15.06 6.12
CA ASN A 212 0.46 14.96 7.50
C ASN A 212 0.53 13.54 8.09
N SER A 213 1.43 12.70 7.60
CA SER A 213 1.42 11.25 7.82
C SER A 213 2.69 10.79 8.52
N SER A 214 2.61 9.67 9.23
CA SER A 214 3.73 9.13 10.00
C SER A 214 4.07 7.71 9.61
N VAL A 215 5.37 7.42 9.64
CA VAL A 215 5.94 6.08 9.59
C VAL A 215 6.63 5.80 10.91
N TYR A 216 6.39 4.63 11.48
CA TYR A 216 7.03 4.20 12.72
C TYR A 216 7.57 2.78 12.63
N ILE A 217 8.83 2.59 12.97
CA ILE A 217 9.43 1.26 13.13
C ILE A 217 9.96 1.17 14.55
N ASN A 218 9.52 0.17 15.30
CA ASN A 218 10.02 -0.10 16.66
C ASN A 218 10.63 -1.49 16.81
N GLU A 219 10.70 -2.23 15.72
CA GLU A 219 11.25 -3.57 15.65
C GLU A 219 12.58 -3.59 14.86
N GLU A 220 13.42 -4.58 15.15
CA GLU A 220 14.68 -4.77 14.42
C GLU A 220 14.49 -5.67 13.19
N GLY A 221 15.37 -5.53 12.20
CA GLY A 221 15.42 -6.44 11.04
C GLY A 221 14.52 -6.05 9.88
N TYR A 222 13.90 -4.88 9.95
CA TYR A 222 13.13 -4.32 8.85
C TYR A 222 14.05 -3.90 7.71
N GLN A 223 13.70 -4.33 6.50
CA GLN A 223 14.33 -3.88 5.27
C GLN A 223 13.41 -2.94 4.48
N GLY A 224 12.39 -2.42 5.17
CA GLY A 224 11.36 -1.58 4.58
C GLY A 224 11.84 -0.16 4.34
N ARG A 225 11.18 0.53 3.41
CA ARG A 225 11.35 1.97 3.19
C ARG A 225 10.21 2.72 3.84
N GLY A 226 10.47 3.90 4.39
CA GLY A 226 9.38 4.78 4.83
C GLY A 226 8.53 5.18 3.62
N ILE A 227 9.14 5.96 2.73
CA ILE A 227 8.58 6.32 1.44
C ILE A 227 9.43 5.74 0.32
N TRP A 228 8.81 5.02 -0.61
CA TRP A 228 9.48 4.54 -1.82
C TRP A 228 8.85 5.17 -3.07
N ALA A 229 9.53 6.18 -3.60
CA ALA A 229 9.10 6.90 -4.79
C ALA A 229 9.60 6.19 -6.06
N TRP A 230 8.66 5.88 -6.95
CA TRP A 230 8.92 5.26 -8.25
C TRP A 230 8.64 6.25 -9.37
N ALA A 231 9.26 5.99 -10.51
CA ALA A 231 8.99 6.73 -11.75
C ALA A 231 7.59 6.38 -12.30
N PRO A 232 6.98 7.26 -13.11
CA PRO A 232 7.46 8.59 -13.49
C PRO A 232 6.93 9.68 -12.56
N GLY A 233 7.49 10.88 -12.69
CA GLY A 233 6.94 12.10 -12.10
C GLY A 233 7.52 12.42 -10.73
N THR A 234 7.20 13.62 -10.26
CA THR A 234 7.63 14.10 -8.94
C THR A 234 6.64 13.65 -7.87
N ILE A 235 7.16 13.15 -6.75
CA ILE A 235 6.40 12.85 -5.54
C ILE A 235 6.63 13.96 -4.51
N GLU A 236 5.57 14.44 -3.88
CA GLU A 236 5.65 15.42 -2.79
C GLU A 236 5.51 14.71 -1.44
N VAL A 237 6.36 15.09 -0.49
CA VAL A 237 6.32 14.63 0.91
C VAL A 237 6.30 15.86 1.80
N ASP A 238 5.23 16.02 2.58
CA ASP A 238 4.98 17.26 3.31
C ASP A 238 4.43 16.99 4.72
N ASN A 239 4.93 17.69 5.73
CA ASN A 239 4.48 17.55 7.12
C ASN A 239 4.45 16.09 7.63
N CYS A 240 5.53 15.35 7.38
CA CYS A 240 5.64 13.93 7.74
C CYS A 240 6.63 13.66 8.88
N GLN A 241 6.48 12.52 9.54
CA GLN A 241 7.42 12.02 10.55
C GLN A 241 7.81 10.58 10.20
N LEU A 242 9.06 10.35 9.81
CA LEU A 242 9.56 9.05 9.35
C LEU A 242 10.55 8.48 10.37
N GLU A 243 10.03 7.94 11.46
CA GLU A 243 10.82 7.32 12.53
C GLU A 243 11.12 5.86 12.19
N MET A 244 12.29 5.63 11.61
CA MET A 244 12.67 4.35 11.03
C MET A 244 13.49 3.46 11.97
N ASN A 245 13.82 3.91 13.19
CA ASN A 245 14.71 3.21 14.13
C ASN A 245 16.02 2.74 13.46
N GLY A 246 16.60 3.62 12.65
CA GLY A 246 17.81 3.41 11.86
C GLY A 246 17.72 2.29 10.82
N GLN A 247 16.52 1.82 10.47
CA GLN A 247 16.31 0.73 9.51
C GLN A 247 16.29 1.23 8.07
N ASN A 248 17.05 0.53 7.22
CA ASN A 248 17.15 0.72 5.77
C ASN A 248 17.17 2.18 5.29
N VAL A 249 16.07 2.70 4.71
CA VAL A 249 16.01 4.03 4.07
C VAL A 249 14.67 4.71 4.38
N ALA A 250 14.70 5.96 4.87
CA ALA A 250 13.48 6.70 5.20
C ALA A 250 12.75 7.17 3.93
N ILE A 251 13.48 7.75 2.97
CA ILE A 251 12.94 8.18 1.67
C ILE A 251 13.83 7.61 0.57
N ASP A 252 13.31 6.70 -0.24
CA ASP A 252 14.04 6.08 -1.33
C ASP A 252 13.46 6.50 -2.69
N ALA A 253 14.26 7.19 -3.50
CA ALA A 253 13.87 7.70 -4.81
C ALA A 253 14.45 6.82 -5.92
N GLY A 254 13.57 6.35 -6.80
CA GLY A 254 13.91 5.60 -7.99
C GLY A 254 13.90 4.09 -7.76
N ALA A 255 13.58 3.37 -8.83
CA ALA A 255 13.54 1.92 -8.81
C ALA A 255 13.72 1.34 -10.21
N ASN A 256 14.25 0.11 -10.29
CA ASN A 256 14.41 -0.65 -11.53
C ASN A 256 15.15 0.12 -12.65
N GLY A 257 16.11 0.98 -12.27
CA GLY A 257 16.89 1.78 -13.23
C GLY A 257 16.16 2.99 -13.79
N ASN A 258 14.99 3.35 -13.26
CA ASN A 258 14.24 4.54 -13.67
C ASN A 258 14.34 5.64 -12.61
N PRO A 259 14.70 6.88 -12.99
CA PRO A 259 14.77 8.00 -12.07
C PRO A 259 13.39 8.56 -11.72
N THR A 260 13.29 9.12 -10.52
CA THR A 260 12.14 9.90 -10.06
C THR A 260 12.63 11.13 -9.29
N ASP A 261 11.77 12.13 -9.12
CA ASP A 261 12.08 13.28 -8.27
C ASP A 261 11.19 13.24 -7.02
N VAL A 262 11.76 13.60 -5.87
CA VAL A 262 11.00 13.78 -4.62
C VAL A 262 11.26 15.19 -4.10
N VAL A 263 10.21 15.88 -3.70
CA VAL A 263 10.30 17.16 -3.00
C VAL A 263 9.81 16.95 -1.57
N VAL A 264 10.62 17.35 -0.59
CA VAL A 264 10.36 17.12 0.82
C VAL A 264 10.29 18.47 1.54
N THR A 265 9.21 18.73 2.27
CA THR A 265 9.00 19.94 3.07
C THR A 265 8.41 19.59 4.43
N ASP A 266 8.68 20.40 5.46
CA ASP A 266 8.10 20.30 6.80
C ASP A 266 8.18 18.88 7.41
N THR A 267 9.17 18.07 7.01
CA THR A 267 9.20 16.63 7.27
C THR A 267 10.47 16.24 8.00
N ASP A 268 10.33 15.48 9.08
CA ASP A 268 11.45 14.87 9.76
C ASP A 268 11.62 13.41 9.33
N TYR A 269 12.86 12.98 9.14
CA TYR A 269 13.20 11.60 8.84
C TYR A 269 14.37 11.09 9.67
N ASP A 270 14.40 9.80 9.98
CA ASP A 270 15.48 9.23 10.79
C ASP A 270 16.85 9.40 10.11
N GLU A 271 17.78 10.10 10.77
CA GLU A 271 19.13 10.41 10.24
C GLU A 271 19.88 9.15 9.81
N GLN A 272 19.77 8.07 10.58
CA GLN A 272 20.50 6.83 10.34
C GLN A 272 19.92 6.05 9.15
N ALA A 273 18.60 6.07 8.96
CA ALA A 273 17.97 5.50 7.77
C ALA A 273 18.24 6.35 6.52
N GLY A 274 18.20 7.68 6.66
CA GLY A 274 18.62 8.60 5.62
C GLY A 274 17.75 8.58 4.35
N VAL A 275 18.33 9.14 3.28
CA VAL A 275 17.68 9.33 1.97
C VAL A 275 18.47 8.59 0.90
N GLY A 276 17.77 7.84 0.05
CA GLY A 276 18.31 7.11 -1.08
C GLY A 276 17.97 7.78 -2.42
N GLU A 277 18.98 7.99 -3.26
CA GLU A 277 18.82 8.48 -4.63
C GLU A 277 19.38 7.46 -5.62
N ASN A 278 18.49 6.78 -6.37
CA ASN A 278 18.88 5.72 -7.27
C ASN A 278 18.65 6.09 -8.73
N ALA A 279 19.43 5.51 -9.64
CA ALA A 279 19.22 5.62 -11.09
C ALA A 279 19.16 7.07 -11.63
N GLY A 280 19.80 8.02 -10.94
CA GLY A 280 19.77 9.45 -11.30
C GLY A 280 18.54 10.20 -10.78
N SER A 281 17.81 9.61 -9.83
CA SER A 281 16.75 10.29 -9.06
C SER A 281 17.31 11.42 -8.22
N THR A 282 16.44 12.33 -7.78
CA THR A 282 16.80 13.42 -6.86
C THR A 282 15.78 13.53 -5.74
N VAL A 283 16.25 13.77 -4.52
CA VAL A 283 15.44 14.16 -3.37
C VAL A 283 15.83 15.58 -2.97
N GLN A 284 14.89 16.50 -3.15
CA GLN A 284 15.06 17.92 -2.83
C GLN A 284 14.52 18.18 -1.43
N LEU A 285 15.42 18.38 -0.48
CA LEU A 285 15.07 18.78 0.88
C LEU A 285 14.82 20.29 0.88
N GLY A 286 13.57 20.67 1.14
CA GLY A 286 13.09 22.05 1.20
C GLY A 286 13.17 22.63 2.61
N ASP A 287 12.24 23.53 2.90
CA ASP A 287 12.15 24.20 4.20
C ASP A 287 11.66 23.24 5.29
N GLU A 288 12.08 23.51 6.53
CA GLU A 288 11.67 22.81 7.76
C GLU A 288 11.81 21.28 7.71
N VAL A 289 12.79 20.78 6.95
CA VAL A 289 13.20 19.37 6.97
C VAL A 289 14.25 19.13 8.06
N GLY A 290 13.98 18.21 8.97
CA GLY A 290 14.89 17.80 10.04
C GLY A 290 15.16 16.29 10.05
N THR A 291 15.93 15.85 11.06
CA THR A 291 16.36 14.45 11.17
C THR A 291 16.11 13.81 12.55
N ASP A 292 15.21 14.39 13.33
CA ASP A 292 14.83 13.94 14.68
C ASP A 292 13.32 13.66 14.71
N PRO A 293 12.84 12.65 13.96
CA PRO A 293 11.42 12.40 13.83
C PRO A 293 10.82 11.93 15.17
N SER A 294 9.59 12.34 15.42
CA SER A 294 8.73 11.85 16.48
C SER A 294 7.45 11.34 15.86
N ALA A 295 7.38 10.04 15.53
CA ALA A 295 6.19 9.48 14.90
C ALA A 295 4.96 9.65 15.81
N PHE A 296 3.83 9.92 15.17
CA PHE A 296 2.54 10.06 15.85
C PHE A 296 1.45 9.39 15.01
N ILE A 297 0.38 8.93 15.67
CA ILE A 297 -0.84 8.57 14.96
C ILE A 297 -1.58 9.90 14.71
N PRO A 298 -1.86 10.30 13.45
CA PRO A 298 -2.51 11.58 13.17
C PRO A 298 -3.89 11.71 13.81
N ASP A 299 -4.29 12.94 14.14
CA ASP A 299 -5.62 13.22 14.67
C ASP A 299 -6.71 12.72 13.71
N GLY A 300 -7.74 12.06 14.25
CA GLY A 300 -8.81 11.40 13.50
C GLY A 300 -8.43 10.04 12.89
N THR A 301 -7.21 9.55 13.07
CA THR A 301 -6.81 8.24 12.56
C THR A 301 -7.16 7.16 13.58
N PRO A 302 -7.94 6.13 13.21
CA PRO A 302 -8.42 5.14 14.15
C PRO A 302 -7.26 4.32 14.72
N THR A 303 -7.36 3.98 15.99
CA THR A 303 -6.36 3.20 16.75
C THR A 303 -6.82 1.77 17.04
N SER A 304 -8.05 1.42 16.67
CA SER A 304 -8.60 0.07 16.77
C SER A 304 -9.58 -0.21 15.64
N ALA A 305 -9.85 -1.50 15.40
CA ALA A 305 -10.80 -1.95 14.40
C ALA A 305 -12.22 -1.48 14.73
N GLU A 306 -12.62 -1.58 15.99
CA GLU A 306 -13.93 -1.14 16.45
C GLU A 306 -14.12 0.38 16.31
N GLU A 307 -13.11 1.20 16.63
CA GLU A 307 -13.14 2.66 16.45
C GLU A 307 -13.32 3.03 14.97
N ALA A 308 -12.57 2.39 14.07
CA ALA A 308 -12.74 2.57 12.64
C ALA A 308 -14.15 2.20 12.20
N ALA A 309 -14.62 0.99 12.56
CA ALA A 309 -15.92 0.46 12.15
C ALA A 309 -17.10 1.32 12.64
N ALA A 310 -17.01 1.87 13.85
CA ALA A 310 -18.05 2.72 14.43
C ALA A 310 -18.12 4.11 13.78
N GLY A 311 -17.05 4.55 13.10
CA GLY A 311 -16.96 5.92 12.59
C GLY A 311 -16.71 6.96 13.71
N ASP A 312 -16.18 6.52 14.85
CA ASP A 312 -15.97 7.35 16.06
C ASP A 312 -14.64 8.12 16.04
N ALA A 313 -13.90 8.07 14.92
CA ALA A 313 -12.66 8.80 14.72
C ALA A 313 -12.85 10.31 15.02
N ASN A 314 -12.12 10.80 16.03
CA ASN A 314 -12.23 12.15 16.60
C ASN A 314 -11.62 13.25 15.73
#